data_AF-A0A397JAN8-F1
#
_entry.id   AF-A0A397JAN8-F1
#
_cell.length_a   1.000
_cell.length_b   1.000
_cell.length_c   1.000
_cell.angle_alpha   90.00
_cell.angle_beta   90.00
_cell.angle_gamma   90.00
#
_symmetry.space_group_name_H-M   'P 1'
#
loop_
_entity.id
_entity.type
_entity.pdbx_description
1 polymer ?
#
loop_
_entity_poly.entity_id
_entity_poly.type
_entity_poly.pdbx_seq_one_letter_code
_entity_poly.pdbx_strand_id
1 'polypeptide(L)'
;MSTINPIDFTKFNPVKYNALQKVDVASSALQQCSNFTELMEKIFSLTKEHSLELGVRLVHRHMQVDEGKVMVERFQFHQNVPAFITSAHLPTDQIYPASWLLEDNNKLSVFEYSTDIMVKRTLEKLNNDPSVFMNICELIKEYHLENLLAPCITARDSLKQFNKENGFLEVADSESNASVVKSAKDISYVHKEEKIFITMWAYPVSDNCLRGDIHKDGHSFARLFGCLENKCE
;
A
#
# COMPACT_ATOMS: atom_id res chain seq x y z
N MET A 1 29.62 17.65 -10.05
CA MET A 1 28.20 17.65 -9.65
C MET A 1 27.51 16.56 -10.46
N SER A 2 27.17 15.44 -9.83
CA SER A 2 26.43 14.35 -10.48
C SER A 2 25.01 14.84 -10.72
N THR A 3 24.59 14.95 -11.98
CA THR A 3 23.19 15.15 -12.33
C THR A 3 22.43 13.89 -11.92
N ILE A 4 21.77 13.95 -10.76
CA ILE A 4 20.83 12.92 -10.34
C ILE A 4 19.74 12.90 -11.41
N ASN A 5 19.67 11.82 -12.19
CA ASN A 5 18.55 11.64 -13.12
C ASN A 5 17.26 11.68 -12.31
N PRO A 6 16.24 12.44 -12.74
CA PRO A 6 14.96 12.47 -12.04
C PRO A 6 14.39 11.06 -11.98
N ILE A 7 13.90 10.67 -10.80
CA ILE A 7 13.30 9.35 -10.58
C ILE A 7 12.05 9.24 -11.44
N ASP A 8 11.99 8.21 -12.29
CA ASP A 8 10.84 7.94 -13.13
C ASP A 8 9.80 7.14 -12.35
N PHE A 9 8.76 7.83 -11.87
CA PHE A 9 7.67 7.23 -11.12
C PHE A 9 6.54 6.67 -12.01
N THR A 10 6.68 6.64 -13.33
CA THR A 10 5.51 6.53 -14.23
C THR A 10 5.35 5.18 -14.93
N LYS A 11 6.41 4.35 -14.98
CA LYS A 11 6.44 3.15 -15.83
C LYS A 11 5.91 1.90 -15.15
N PHE A 12 4.82 1.36 -15.67
CA PHE A 12 4.34 0.01 -15.36
C PHE A 12 5.03 -1.04 -16.23
N ASN A 13 5.26 -2.23 -15.68
CA ASN A 13 5.80 -3.36 -16.43
C ASN A 13 4.91 -4.61 -16.21
N PRO A 14 4.06 -4.99 -17.19
CA PRO A 14 3.14 -6.11 -17.03
C PRO A 14 3.87 -7.45 -16.88
N VAL A 15 5.02 -7.63 -17.54
CA VAL A 15 5.82 -8.86 -17.44
C VAL A 15 6.33 -9.04 -16.01
N LYS A 16 6.85 -7.97 -15.40
CA LYS A 16 7.32 -8.00 -14.00
C LYS A 16 6.16 -8.18 -13.02
N TYR A 17 5.05 -7.46 -13.22
CA TYR A 17 3.86 -7.60 -12.38
C TYR A 17 3.31 -9.04 -12.42
N ASN A 18 3.17 -9.62 -13.62
CA ASN A 18 2.62 -10.96 -13.79
C ASN A 18 3.53 -12.05 -13.20
N ALA A 19 4.84 -11.78 -13.04
CA ALA A 19 5.80 -12.67 -12.40
C ALA A 19 5.71 -12.66 -10.85
N LEU A 20 4.99 -11.71 -10.24
CA LEU A 20 4.84 -11.63 -8.80
C LEU A 20 4.07 -12.84 -8.24
N GLN A 21 4.30 -13.14 -6.97
CA GLN A 21 3.60 -14.19 -6.24
C GLN A 21 2.13 -13.82 -5.99
N LYS A 22 1.30 -14.82 -5.71
CA LYS A 22 -0.06 -14.60 -5.19
C LYS A 22 0.01 -14.05 -3.76
N VAL A 23 -1.04 -13.35 -3.34
CA VAL A 23 -1.12 -12.69 -2.03
C VAL A 23 -0.87 -13.64 -0.84
N ASP A 24 -1.35 -14.88 -0.92
CA ASP A 24 -1.21 -15.87 0.15
C ASP A 24 0.23 -16.33 0.34
N VAL A 25 0.95 -16.54 -0.77
CA VAL A 25 2.37 -16.91 -0.75
C VAL A 25 3.21 -15.72 -0.27
N ALA A 26 2.97 -14.51 -0.78
CA ALA A 26 3.70 -13.31 -0.36
C ALA A 26 3.47 -13.00 1.13
N SER A 27 2.23 -13.13 1.61
CA SER A 27 1.89 -12.93 3.02
C SER A 27 2.57 -13.96 3.92
N SER A 28 2.58 -15.23 3.51
CA SER A 28 3.28 -16.29 4.25
C SER A 28 4.79 -16.06 4.30
N ALA A 29 5.40 -15.56 3.22
CA ALA A 29 6.82 -15.22 3.20
C ALA A 29 7.14 -14.05 4.14
N LEU A 30 6.33 -12.99 4.13
CA LEU A 30 6.52 -11.84 5.02
C LEU A 30 6.41 -12.22 6.50
N GLN A 31 5.51 -13.14 6.86
CA GLN A 31 5.37 -13.63 8.24
C GLN A 31 6.60 -14.37 8.77
N GLN A 32 7.49 -14.83 7.89
CA GLN A 32 8.75 -15.50 8.27
C GLN A 32 9.90 -14.51 8.49
N CYS A 33 9.72 -13.22 8.16
CA CYS A 33 10.74 -12.19 8.30
C CYS A 33 10.79 -11.65 9.74
N SER A 34 11.85 -11.97 10.48
CA SER A 34 12.02 -11.50 11.86
C SER A 34 12.30 -9.99 12.00
N ASN A 35 12.75 -9.36 10.93
CA ASN A 35 13.16 -7.95 10.88
C ASN A 35 12.05 -7.00 10.39
N PHE A 36 10.87 -7.53 10.04
CA PHE A 36 9.73 -6.73 9.56
C PHE A 36 9.32 -5.65 10.55
N THR A 37 9.28 -6.01 11.84
CA THR A 37 8.87 -5.11 12.91
C THR A 37 9.75 -3.87 12.96
N GLU A 38 11.05 -4.07 13.06
CA GLU A 38 12.03 -2.99 13.16
C GLU A 38 12.01 -2.08 11.91
N LEU A 39 11.82 -2.66 10.71
CA LEU A 39 11.66 -1.89 9.48
C LEU A 39 10.43 -0.95 9.55
N MET A 40 9.26 -1.47 9.96
CA MET A 40 8.05 -0.65 10.07
C MET A 40 8.24 0.47 11.10
N GLU A 41 8.98 0.17 12.17
CA GLU A 41 9.33 1.12 13.22
C GLU A 41 10.03 2.37 12.65
N LYS A 42 11.03 2.13 11.79
CA LYS A 42 11.80 3.17 11.11
C LYS A 42 10.99 3.92 10.05
N ILE A 43 10.24 3.20 9.21
CA ILE A 43 9.40 3.81 8.18
C ILE A 43 8.34 4.72 8.81
N PHE A 44 7.66 4.26 9.85
CA PHE A 44 6.64 5.07 10.52
C PHE A 44 7.23 6.33 11.15
N SER A 45 8.41 6.22 11.75
CA SER A 45 9.13 7.39 12.29
C SER A 45 9.41 8.44 11.19
N LEU A 46 9.90 8.01 10.02
CA LEU A 46 10.12 8.90 8.87
C LEU A 46 8.82 9.57 8.39
N THR A 47 7.77 8.77 8.16
CA THR A 47 6.50 9.32 7.65
C THR A 47 5.85 10.31 8.62
N LYS A 48 5.96 10.04 9.93
CA LYS A 48 5.50 10.93 10.99
C LYS A 48 6.28 12.24 11.00
N GLU A 49 7.61 12.18 10.97
CA GLU A 49 8.48 13.37 10.99
C GLU A 49 8.17 14.31 9.82
N HIS A 50 7.98 13.75 8.62
CA HIS A 50 7.74 14.53 7.41
C HIS A 50 6.26 14.83 7.14
N SER A 51 5.33 14.30 7.94
CA SER A 51 3.89 14.47 7.75
C SER A 51 3.42 14.16 6.32
N LEU A 52 3.94 13.09 5.73
CA LEU A 52 3.60 12.64 4.38
C LEU A 52 2.83 11.32 4.42
N GLU A 53 1.78 11.22 3.60
CA GLU A 53 0.90 10.06 3.47
C GLU A 53 1.56 8.91 2.69
N LEU A 54 2.63 8.35 3.26
CA LEU A 54 3.42 7.26 2.70
C LEU A 54 3.31 6.01 3.58
N GLY A 55 3.69 4.88 3.01
CA GLY A 55 3.76 3.61 3.71
C GLY A 55 4.38 2.53 2.83
N VAL A 56 4.10 1.28 3.16
CA VAL A 56 4.48 0.12 2.35
C VAL A 56 3.29 -0.77 2.04
N ARG A 57 3.36 -1.44 0.89
CA ARG A 57 2.40 -2.42 0.41
C ARG A 57 3.10 -3.76 0.17
N LEU A 58 2.41 -4.85 0.47
CA LEU A 58 2.86 -6.21 0.17
C LEU A 58 2.97 -6.39 -1.35
N VAL A 59 4.12 -6.86 -1.83
CA VAL A 59 4.36 -7.13 -3.25
C VAL A 59 3.72 -8.45 -3.64
N HIS A 60 2.67 -8.39 -4.45
CA HIS A 60 1.95 -9.56 -4.95
C HIS A 60 1.13 -9.22 -6.19
N ARG A 61 0.74 -10.22 -6.99
CA ARG A 61 -0.23 -10.04 -8.06
C ARG A 61 -1.65 -10.35 -7.59
N HIS A 62 -2.60 -9.53 -8.06
CA HIS A 62 -4.04 -9.75 -7.93
C HIS A 62 -4.52 -10.73 -8.99
N MET A 63 -4.19 -10.43 -10.24
CA MET A 63 -4.59 -11.17 -11.44
C MET A 63 -3.49 -11.10 -12.50
N GLN A 64 -3.66 -11.82 -13.61
CA GLN A 64 -2.82 -11.60 -14.79
C GLN A 64 -3.28 -10.34 -15.52
N VAL A 65 -2.33 -9.54 -15.97
CA VAL A 65 -2.56 -8.29 -16.70
C VAL A 65 -2.20 -8.50 -18.17
N ASP A 66 -3.16 -8.28 -19.04
CA ASP A 66 -2.94 -8.33 -20.49
C ASP A 66 -1.99 -7.20 -20.95
N GLU A 67 -1.38 -7.39 -22.12
CA GLU A 67 -0.54 -6.38 -22.73
C GLU A 67 -1.28 -5.05 -22.91
N GLY A 68 -0.62 -3.94 -22.57
CA GLY A 68 -1.19 -2.59 -22.64
C GLY A 68 -2.13 -2.20 -21.50
N LYS A 69 -2.49 -3.14 -20.61
CA LYS A 69 -3.25 -2.83 -19.38
C LYS A 69 -2.31 -2.59 -18.20
N VAL A 70 -2.85 -1.93 -17.19
CA VAL A 70 -2.20 -1.64 -15.90
C VAL A 70 -3.17 -1.95 -14.76
N MET A 71 -2.65 -2.17 -13.56
CA MET A 71 -3.49 -2.33 -12.37
C MET A 71 -3.91 -0.97 -11.81
N VAL A 72 -5.22 -0.79 -11.62
CA VAL A 72 -5.79 0.46 -11.12
C VAL A 72 -6.73 0.18 -9.97
N GLU A 73 -6.45 0.79 -8.83
CA GLU A 73 -7.32 0.87 -7.66
C GLU A 73 -8.35 2.00 -7.84
N ARG A 74 -9.63 1.68 -7.68
CA ARG A 74 -10.74 2.63 -7.84
C ARG A 74 -11.68 2.54 -6.65
N PHE A 75 -12.12 3.68 -6.13
CA PHE A 75 -13.19 3.72 -5.13
C PHE A 75 -14.53 3.37 -5.80
N GLN A 76 -15.24 2.40 -5.22
CA GLN A 76 -16.57 1.97 -5.67
C GLN A 76 -17.39 1.48 -4.47
N PHE A 77 -18.71 1.38 -4.63
CA PHE A 77 -19.53 0.65 -3.66
C PHE A 77 -19.63 -0.81 -4.11
N HIS A 78 -19.07 -1.73 -3.32
CA HIS A 78 -19.16 -3.17 -3.54
C HIS A 78 -20.16 -3.76 -2.55
N GLN A 79 -21.26 -4.36 -3.03
CA GLN A 79 -22.35 -4.87 -2.18
C GLN A 79 -22.88 -3.82 -1.19
N ASN A 80 -23.08 -2.59 -1.69
CA ASN A 80 -23.55 -1.42 -0.93
C ASN A 80 -22.61 -0.93 0.19
N VAL A 81 -21.38 -1.47 0.30
CA VAL A 81 -20.37 -0.96 1.22
C VAL A 81 -19.23 -0.26 0.45
N PRO A 82 -18.69 0.84 0.99
CA PRO A 82 -17.48 1.48 0.46
C PRO A 82 -16.35 0.47 0.28
N ALA A 83 -15.71 0.48 -0.89
CA ALA A 83 -14.58 -0.39 -1.20
C ALA A 83 -13.59 0.29 -2.13
N PHE A 84 -12.33 -0.12 -2.04
CA PHE A 84 -11.35 0.08 -3.10
C PHE A 84 -11.22 -1.23 -3.88
N ILE A 85 -11.43 -1.16 -5.19
CA ILE A 85 -11.34 -2.33 -6.06
C ILE A 85 -10.16 -2.14 -7.00
N THR A 86 -9.22 -3.08 -6.97
CA THR A 86 -8.03 -3.11 -7.83
C THR A 86 -8.22 -4.13 -8.92
N SER A 87 -8.16 -3.68 -10.18
CA SER A 87 -8.34 -4.53 -11.37
C SER A 87 -7.57 -3.99 -12.58
N ALA A 88 -7.44 -4.80 -13.63
CA ALA A 88 -6.71 -4.45 -14.84
C ALA A 88 -7.54 -3.51 -15.76
N HIS A 89 -6.97 -2.37 -16.12
CA HIS A 89 -7.59 -1.38 -16.99
C HIS A 89 -6.60 -0.82 -18.02
N LEU A 90 -7.13 -0.24 -19.10
CA LEU A 90 -6.30 0.58 -19.99
C LEU A 90 -5.85 1.85 -19.25
N PRO A 91 -4.60 2.31 -19.43
CA PRO A 91 -4.14 3.54 -18.83
C PRO A 91 -4.92 4.75 -19.36
N THR A 92 -5.16 5.73 -18.50
CA THR A 92 -5.84 7.00 -18.84
C THR A 92 -5.10 8.17 -18.20
N ASP A 93 -5.43 9.41 -18.57
CA ASP A 93 -4.82 10.60 -17.94
C ASP A 93 -5.29 10.83 -16.48
N GLN A 94 -6.23 10.02 -15.99
CA GLN A 94 -6.84 10.13 -14.66
C GLN A 94 -6.44 8.99 -13.73
N ILE A 95 -5.31 8.33 -14.01
CA ILE A 95 -4.69 7.38 -13.10
C ILE A 95 -3.32 7.88 -12.66
N TYR A 96 -2.99 7.69 -11.40
CA TYR A 96 -1.78 8.21 -10.76
C TYR A 96 -1.00 7.05 -10.14
N PRO A 97 0.31 6.94 -10.36
CA PRO A 97 1.15 5.96 -9.67
C PRO A 97 0.96 6.04 -8.15
N ALA A 98 0.64 4.91 -7.53
CA ALA A 98 0.34 4.82 -6.11
C ALA A 98 1.32 3.93 -5.35
N SER A 99 1.92 2.93 -6.02
CA SER A 99 2.83 1.98 -5.43
C SER A 99 3.94 1.62 -6.41
N TRP A 100 5.16 1.34 -5.94
CA TRP A 100 6.31 1.05 -6.81
C TRP A 100 7.09 -0.19 -6.37
N LEU A 101 7.38 -1.08 -7.31
CA LEU A 101 8.35 -2.14 -7.14
C LEU A 101 9.75 -1.54 -7.09
N LEU A 102 10.54 -1.97 -6.11
CA LEU A 102 11.96 -1.68 -6.04
C LEU A 102 12.71 -2.68 -6.93
N GLU A 103 13.33 -2.18 -7.99
CA GLU A 103 14.17 -2.99 -8.88
C GLU A 103 15.64 -2.88 -8.50
N ASP A 104 16.42 -3.77 -9.11
CA ASP A 104 17.88 -3.65 -9.17
C ASP A 104 18.31 -2.27 -9.69
N ASN A 105 19.52 -1.84 -9.29
CA ASN A 105 20.11 -0.57 -9.72
C ASN A 105 19.28 0.68 -9.34
N ASN A 106 18.52 0.62 -8.25
CA ASN A 106 17.71 1.73 -7.75
C ASN A 106 16.63 2.22 -8.72
N LYS A 107 16.23 1.37 -9.67
CA LYS A 107 15.10 1.67 -10.54
C LYS A 107 13.78 1.37 -9.84
N LEU A 108 12.76 2.14 -10.17
CA LEU A 108 11.39 1.92 -9.74
C LEU A 108 10.54 1.53 -10.95
N SER A 109 9.59 0.63 -10.73
CA SER A 109 8.49 0.38 -11.66
C SER A 109 7.17 0.49 -10.91
N VAL A 110 6.17 1.11 -11.53
CA VAL A 110 4.84 1.21 -10.94
C VAL A 110 4.28 -0.20 -10.75
N PHE A 111 3.89 -0.46 -9.51
CA PHE A 111 3.21 -1.67 -9.07
C PHE A 111 1.70 -1.52 -9.30
N GLU A 112 1.14 -0.39 -8.89
CA GLU A 112 -0.30 -0.09 -8.99
C GLU A 112 -0.53 1.41 -9.15
N TYR A 113 -1.60 1.74 -9.86
CA TYR A 113 -2.14 3.10 -9.97
C TYR A 113 -3.40 3.26 -9.12
N SER A 114 -3.79 4.51 -8.87
CA SER A 114 -5.07 4.87 -8.27
C SER A 114 -5.73 5.98 -9.08
N THR A 115 -7.06 6.03 -9.06
CA THR A 115 -7.82 7.18 -9.59
C THR A 115 -8.05 8.28 -8.54
N ASP A 116 -7.60 8.11 -7.29
CA ASP A 116 -7.89 9.06 -6.21
C ASP A 116 -7.04 10.34 -6.33
N ILE A 117 -7.69 11.49 -6.16
CA ILE A 117 -7.05 12.80 -6.33
C ILE A 117 -6.00 13.10 -5.25
N MET A 118 -6.12 12.52 -4.06
CA MET A 118 -5.10 12.70 -3.02
C MET A 118 -3.81 11.97 -3.37
N VAL A 119 -3.88 10.87 -4.13
CA VAL A 119 -2.67 10.21 -4.67
C VAL A 119 -1.92 11.15 -5.60
N LYS A 120 -2.63 11.84 -6.51
CA LYS A 120 -2.02 12.87 -7.38
C LYS A 120 -1.32 13.95 -6.56
N ARG A 121 -2.00 14.50 -5.55
CA ARG A 121 -1.45 15.59 -4.73
C ARG A 121 -0.21 15.15 -3.94
N THR A 122 -0.23 13.96 -3.36
CA THR A 122 0.93 13.42 -2.66
C THR A 122 2.07 13.13 -3.65
N LEU A 123 1.79 12.61 -4.84
CA LEU A 123 2.79 12.40 -5.90
C LEU A 123 3.44 13.73 -6.34
N GLU A 124 2.67 14.81 -6.46
CA GLU A 124 3.21 16.15 -6.75
C GLU A 124 4.16 16.62 -5.65
N LYS A 125 3.84 16.37 -4.36
CA LYS A 125 4.77 16.64 -3.25
C LYS A 125 6.06 15.83 -3.39
N LEU A 126 5.96 14.54 -3.70
CA LEU A 126 7.13 13.65 -3.90
C LEU A 126 8.01 14.06 -5.07
N ASN A 127 7.42 14.54 -6.16
CA ASN A 127 8.19 15.02 -7.31
C ASN A 127 9.01 16.28 -6.96
N ASN A 128 8.51 17.11 -6.03
CA ASN A 128 9.21 18.30 -5.57
C ASN A 128 10.30 17.96 -4.54
N ASP A 129 10.04 17.00 -3.66
CA ASP A 129 11.00 16.51 -2.68
C ASP A 129 10.88 14.98 -2.52
N PRO A 130 11.70 14.19 -3.25
CA PRO A 130 11.62 12.73 -3.20
C PRO A 130 12.41 12.13 -2.01
N SER A 131 13.07 12.94 -1.19
CA SER A 131 14.05 12.45 -0.19
C SER A 131 13.44 11.42 0.77
N VAL A 132 12.27 11.71 1.34
CA VAL A 132 11.56 10.82 2.26
C VAL A 132 11.21 9.49 1.61
N PHE A 133 10.73 9.54 0.36
CA PHE A 133 10.39 8.33 -0.39
C PHE A 133 11.62 7.49 -0.67
N MET A 134 12.75 8.12 -1.01
CA MET A 134 14.02 7.44 -1.23
C MET A 134 14.56 6.80 0.04
N ASN A 135 14.45 7.47 1.19
CA ASN A 135 14.83 6.89 2.49
C ASN A 135 14.01 5.64 2.81
N ILE A 136 12.70 5.63 2.49
CA ILE A 136 11.86 4.43 2.62
C ILE A 136 12.38 3.31 1.70
N CYS A 137 12.73 3.63 0.45
CA CYS A 137 13.28 2.65 -0.50
C CYS A 137 14.61 2.04 0.01
N GLU A 138 15.49 2.88 0.56
CA GLU A 138 16.77 2.47 1.12
C GLU A 138 16.58 1.56 2.33
N LEU A 139 15.66 1.92 3.24
CA LEU A 139 15.31 1.07 4.38
C LEU A 139 14.79 -0.30 3.94
N ILE A 140 13.88 -0.37 2.96
CA ILE A 140 13.37 -1.67 2.48
C ILE A 140 14.53 -2.56 1.97
N LYS A 141 15.52 -1.97 1.28
CA LYS A 141 16.70 -2.67 0.77
C LYS A 141 17.70 -3.05 1.85
N GLU A 142 17.93 -2.19 2.83
CA GLU A 142 18.79 -2.47 3.99
C GLU A 142 18.29 -3.70 4.75
N TYR A 143 16.97 -3.88 4.81
CA TYR A 143 16.33 -5.03 5.46
C TYR A 143 16.13 -6.23 4.52
N HIS A 144 16.58 -6.15 3.26
CA HIS A 144 16.42 -7.19 2.24
C HIS A 144 14.97 -7.62 1.99
N LEU A 145 14.03 -6.67 2.06
CA LEU A 145 12.59 -6.90 1.88
C LEU A 145 12.04 -6.34 0.57
N GLU A 146 12.89 -5.95 -0.39
CA GLU A 146 12.49 -5.37 -1.68
C GLU A 146 11.63 -6.29 -2.56
N ASN A 147 11.72 -7.62 -2.35
CA ASN A 147 10.88 -8.60 -3.04
C ASN A 147 9.51 -8.82 -2.37
N LEU A 148 9.31 -8.29 -1.16
CA LEU A 148 8.11 -8.50 -0.34
C LEU A 148 7.36 -7.19 -0.07
N LEU A 149 8.06 -6.06 -0.03
CA LEU A 149 7.50 -4.75 0.30
C LEU A 149 7.83 -3.72 -0.78
N ALA A 150 6.83 -2.93 -1.12
CA ALA A 150 6.91 -1.82 -2.05
C ALA A 150 6.53 -0.52 -1.33
N PRO A 151 7.27 0.59 -1.50
CA PRO A 151 6.81 1.90 -1.04
C PRO A 151 5.51 2.30 -1.77
N CYS A 152 4.60 2.97 -1.07
CA CYS A 152 3.34 3.42 -1.62
C CYS A 152 2.83 4.73 -1.01
N ILE A 153 1.97 5.42 -1.75
CA ILE A 153 1.14 6.54 -1.29
C ILE A 153 -0.15 5.97 -0.67
N THR A 154 -0.42 6.35 0.58
CA THR A 154 -1.58 5.88 1.35
C THR A 154 -2.72 6.89 1.37
N ALA A 155 -2.53 8.08 0.81
CA ALA A 155 -3.53 9.15 0.76
C ALA A 155 -4.74 8.78 -0.12
N ARG A 156 -5.97 8.92 0.39
CA ARG A 156 -7.22 8.77 -0.37
C ARG A 156 -8.28 9.77 0.13
N ASP A 157 -8.86 10.58 -0.76
CA ASP A 157 -10.01 11.45 -0.44
C ASP A 157 -11.27 10.65 -0.15
N SER A 158 -11.44 9.51 -0.83
CA SER A 158 -12.63 8.66 -0.65
C SER A 158 -12.71 8.01 0.73
N LEU A 159 -11.66 8.07 1.56
CA LEU A 159 -11.68 7.56 2.94
C LEU A 159 -12.73 8.21 3.83
N LYS A 160 -13.21 9.41 3.50
CA LYS A 160 -14.36 10.03 4.17
C LYS A 160 -15.65 9.19 4.09
N GLN A 161 -15.71 8.24 3.16
CA GLN A 161 -16.85 7.32 3.00
C GLN A 161 -16.74 6.07 3.88
N PHE A 162 -15.60 5.81 4.51
CA PHE A 162 -15.36 4.56 5.25
C PHE A 162 -15.48 4.76 6.77
N ASN A 163 -15.93 3.71 7.47
CA ASN A 163 -15.63 3.57 8.90
C ASN A 163 -14.18 3.11 9.05
N LYS A 164 -13.37 3.86 9.82
CA LYS A 164 -11.92 3.65 9.94
C LYS A 164 -11.51 2.93 11.22
N GLU A 165 -12.44 2.68 12.15
CA GLU A 165 -12.18 2.25 13.54
C GLU A 165 -11.42 0.91 13.67
N ASN A 166 -11.40 0.09 12.61
CA ASN A 166 -10.76 -1.23 12.63
C ASN A 166 -9.76 -1.43 11.48
N GLY A 167 -9.29 -0.33 10.87
CA GLY A 167 -8.40 -0.37 9.71
C GLY A 167 -9.02 -1.04 8.48
N PHE A 168 -8.15 -1.32 7.52
CA PHE A 168 -8.52 -1.87 6.22
C PHE A 168 -7.93 -3.26 6.03
N LEU A 169 -8.71 -4.13 5.40
CA LEU A 169 -8.27 -5.48 5.07
C LEU A 169 -8.53 -5.73 3.58
N GLU A 170 -7.68 -6.56 3.00
CA GLU A 170 -7.80 -6.99 1.62
C GLU A 170 -8.46 -8.36 1.55
N VAL A 171 -9.43 -8.47 0.65
CA VAL A 171 -10.09 -9.72 0.28
C VAL A 171 -9.85 -9.97 -1.20
N ALA A 172 -9.32 -11.15 -1.51
CA ALA A 172 -9.19 -11.61 -2.89
C ALA A 172 -10.53 -12.22 -3.32
N ASP A 173 -11.29 -11.48 -4.13
CA ASP A 173 -12.56 -11.95 -4.67
C ASP A 173 -12.29 -13.00 -5.75
N SER A 174 -12.69 -14.25 -5.46
CA SER A 174 -12.45 -15.38 -6.34
C SER A 174 -13.28 -15.36 -7.62
N GLU A 175 -14.43 -14.67 -7.64
CA GLU A 175 -15.30 -14.60 -8.82
C GLU A 175 -14.81 -13.55 -9.81
N SER A 176 -14.49 -12.35 -9.33
CA SER A 176 -14.04 -11.24 -10.17
C SER A 176 -12.52 -11.24 -10.41
N ASN A 177 -11.76 -12.07 -9.69
CA ASN A 177 -10.30 -12.00 -9.56
C ASN A 177 -9.80 -10.61 -9.14
N ALA A 178 -10.68 -9.75 -8.63
CA ALA A 178 -10.32 -8.43 -8.17
C ALA A 178 -9.85 -8.49 -6.71
N SER A 179 -9.00 -7.53 -6.37
CA SER A 179 -8.68 -7.27 -4.97
C SER A 179 -9.61 -6.19 -4.44
N VAL A 180 -10.25 -6.50 -3.31
CA VAL A 180 -11.26 -5.65 -2.69
C VAL A 180 -10.78 -5.28 -1.30
N VAL A 181 -10.48 -4.00 -1.11
CA VAL A 181 -10.12 -3.44 0.19
C VAL A 181 -11.32 -2.73 0.80
N LYS A 182 -11.71 -3.16 1.99
CA LYS A 182 -12.85 -2.63 2.77
C LYS A 182 -12.41 -2.39 4.21
N SER A 183 -13.25 -1.72 5.00
CA SER A 183 -13.02 -1.68 6.45
C SER A 183 -13.14 -3.09 7.03
N ALA A 184 -12.37 -3.41 8.08
CA ALA A 184 -12.42 -4.75 8.68
C ALA A 184 -13.81 -5.13 9.19
N LYS A 185 -14.58 -4.14 9.68
CA LYS A 185 -15.96 -4.33 10.12
C LYS A 185 -16.86 -4.79 8.95
N ASP A 186 -16.73 -4.15 7.80
CA ASP A 186 -17.55 -4.44 6.63
C ASP A 186 -17.18 -5.78 5.98
N ILE A 187 -15.94 -6.24 6.12
CA ILE A 187 -15.51 -7.56 5.63
C ILE A 187 -16.13 -8.68 6.45
N SER A 188 -16.10 -8.57 7.78
CA SER A 188 -16.63 -9.60 8.69
C SER A 188 -18.12 -9.89 8.47
N TYR A 189 -18.87 -8.93 7.91
CA TYR A 189 -20.28 -9.06 7.61
C TYR A 189 -20.54 -9.78 6.28
N VAL A 190 -19.64 -9.63 5.30
CA VAL A 190 -19.92 -9.94 3.90
C VAL A 190 -19.19 -11.20 3.40
N HIS A 191 -18.02 -11.51 3.95
CA HIS A 191 -17.10 -12.50 3.37
C HIS A 191 -16.65 -13.58 4.37
N LYS A 192 -17.61 -14.33 4.95
CA LYS A 192 -17.32 -15.32 6.01
C LYS A 192 -16.41 -16.48 5.60
N GLU A 193 -16.24 -16.75 4.30
CA GLU A 193 -15.48 -17.89 3.80
C GLU A 193 -14.19 -17.50 3.04
N GLU A 194 -13.94 -16.20 2.84
CA GLU A 194 -12.78 -15.75 2.05
C GLU A 194 -11.55 -15.52 2.92
N LYS A 195 -10.37 -15.72 2.32
CA LYS A 195 -9.09 -15.45 2.98
C LYS A 195 -8.85 -13.94 3.02
N ILE A 196 -8.53 -13.46 4.22
CA ILE A 196 -8.28 -12.06 4.51
C ILE A 196 -6.78 -11.85 4.65
N PHE A 197 -6.25 -10.79 4.03
CA PHE A 197 -4.84 -10.44 4.09
C PHE A 197 -4.64 -8.99 4.53
N ILE A 198 -3.59 -8.76 5.31
CA ILE A 198 -3.05 -7.41 5.53
C ILE A 198 -1.99 -7.18 4.47
N THR A 199 -2.20 -6.18 3.64
CA THR A 199 -1.34 -5.91 2.49
C THR A 199 -0.76 -4.50 2.51
N MET A 200 -1.03 -3.70 3.53
CA MET A 200 -0.55 -2.31 3.59
C MET A 200 -0.35 -1.85 5.03
N TRP A 201 0.74 -1.11 5.25
CA TRP A 201 1.15 -0.59 6.55
C TRP A 201 1.58 0.87 6.41
N ALA A 202 1.03 1.74 7.24
CA ALA A 202 1.32 3.18 7.21
C ALA A 202 1.04 3.83 8.57
N TYR A 203 1.79 4.89 8.88
CA TYR A 203 1.49 5.75 10.02
C TYR A 203 0.41 6.78 9.62
N PRO A 204 -0.68 6.95 10.40
CA PRO A 204 -1.76 7.85 10.04
C PRO A 204 -1.39 9.32 10.32
N VAL A 205 -0.79 9.99 9.34
CA VAL A 205 -0.44 11.43 9.45
C VAL A 205 -1.65 12.35 9.22
N SER A 206 -2.74 11.84 8.63
CA SER A 206 -3.99 12.56 8.40
C SER A 206 -5.19 11.60 8.34
N ASP A 207 -6.40 12.15 8.43
CA ASP A 207 -7.65 11.37 8.27
C ASP A 207 -7.80 10.74 6.88
N ASN A 208 -7.02 11.20 5.90
CA ASN A 208 -7.05 10.69 4.54
C ASN A 208 -5.99 9.62 4.30
N CYS A 209 -5.39 9.04 5.35
CA CYS A 209 -4.45 7.93 5.22
C CYS A 209 -5.16 6.59 5.36
N LEU A 210 -4.91 5.69 4.41
CA LEU A 210 -5.16 4.27 4.61
C LEU A 210 -4.27 3.77 5.76
N ARG A 211 -4.86 3.13 6.76
CA ARG A 211 -4.14 2.57 7.92
C ARG A 211 -4.41 1.07 8.06
N GLY A 212 -3.36 0.29 8.30
CA GLY A 212 -3.53 -1.04 8.90
C GLY A 212 -3.72 -0.86 10.40
N ASP A 213 -4.78 -1.41 11.00
CA ASP A 213 -4.94 -1.39 12.46
C ASP A 213 -4.18 -2.55 13.08
N ILE A 214 -3.49 -2.27 14.18
CA ILE A 214 -2.84 -3.26 15.05
C ILE A 214 -3.61 -3.24 16.37
N HIS A 215 -4.68 -4.02 16.45
CA HIS A 215 -5.49 -4.09 17.67
C HIS A 215 -4.74 -4.78 18.82
N LYS A 216 -4.94 -4.26 20.04
CA LYS A 216 -4.21 -4.61 21.28
C LYS A 216 -4.58 -5.96 21.90
N ASP A 217 -5.62 -6.64 21.40
CA ASP A 217 -6.16 -7.82 22.07
C ASP A 217 -5.61 -9.12 21.46
N GLY A 218 -4.35 -9.37 21.81
CA GLY A 218 -3.86 -10.70 22.17
C GLY A 218 -4.14 -11.82 21.18
N HIS A 219 -3.45 -11.80 20.04
CA HIS A 219 -2.62 -12.91 19.53
C HIS A 219 -2.13 -12.55 18.12
N SER A 220 -0.81 -12.30 18.00
CA SER A 220 -0.04 -12.02 16.77
C SER A 220 -0.05 -10.57 16.24
N PHE A 221 1.16 -10.01 16.12
CA PHE A 221 1.56 -8.66 15.62
C PHE A 221 1.29 -7.42 16.49
N ALA A 222 1.03 -7.59 17.79
CA ALA A 222 1.00 -6.49 18.75
C ALA A 222 2.37 -6.27 19.42
N ARG A 223 3.28 -5.54 18.76
CA ARG A 223 4.34 -4.73 19.39
C ARG A 223 5.05 -3.91 18.31
N LEU A 224 4.45 -2.77 17.97
CA LEU A 224 5.07 -1.68 17.24
C LEU A 224 4.33 -0.40 17.59
N PHE A 225 4.96 0.38 18.48
CA PHE A 225 4.56 1.67 19.03
C PHE A 225 3.26 1.77 19.85
N GLY A 226 3.43 1.63 21.17
CA GLY A 226 3.55 2.81 22.03
C GLY A 226 2.77 4.08 21.67
N CYS A 227 1.44 4.04 21.69
CA CYS A 227 0.69 5.12 22.37
C CYS A 227 0.81 4.87 23.88
N LEU A 228 1.87 5.39 24.48
CA LEU A 228 1.79 5.81 25.87
C LEU A 228 0.87 7.03 25.88
N GLU A 229 -0.17 6.92 26.68
CA GLU A 229 -0.97 8.03 27.16
C GLU A 229 -0.09 9.24 27.46
N ASN A 230 -0.43 10.39 26.91
CA ASN A 230 -0.63 11.62 27.67
C ASN A 230 -0.91 12.82 26.73
N LYS A 231 -2.10 13.40 26.93
CA LYS A 231 -2.47 14.80 26.70
C LYS A 231 -2.54 15.30 25.24
N CYS A 232 -3.73 15.20 24.66
CA CYS A 232 -4.34 16.41 24.10
C CYS A 232 -4.89 17.23 25.29
N GLU A 233 -4.77 18.55 25.21
CA GLU A 233 -5.08 19.54 26.27
C GLU A 233 -6.34 19.24 27.11
#